data_AF-A0A957YIE5-F1
#
_entry.id   AF-A0A957YIE5-F1
#
_cell.length_a   1.000
_cell.length_b   1.000
_cell.length_c   1.000
_cell.angle_alpha   90.00
_cell.angle_beta   90.00
_cell.angle_gamma   90.00
#
_symmetry.space_group_name_H-M   'P 1'
#
loop_
_entity.id
_entity.type
_entity.pdbx_description
1 polymer ?
#
loop_
_entity_poly.entity_id
_entity_poly.type
_entity_poly.pdbx_seq_one_letter_code
_entity_poly.pdbx_strand_id
1 'polypeptide(L)'
;MAKTYQSVLLITLLFLFSACGSSTHDEGQPALEGSIAVLLPDSTSSMRWEADDRRFFEQAFEAAGVEYTIFNAEGNARTQQLQAEQAITGGAKVILLTNLDNGSAATIIAQAHEAGVKVIDYDRITIEGPGADLHV
;
A
#
# COMPACT_ATOMS: atom_id res chain seq x y z
N MET A 1 29.11 -45.13 51.45
CA MET A 1 28.11 -45.16 52.53
C MET A 1 27.80 -43.74 52.94
N ALA A 2 26.57 -43.28 52.70
CA ALA A 2 25.78 -42.36 53.51
C ALA A 2 24.54 -41.98 52.67
N LYS A 3 23.39 -42.57 53.02
CA LYS A 3 22.08 -42.23 52.48
C LYS A 3 21.47 -41.17 53.40
N THR A 4 20.88 -40.12 52.85
CA THR A 4 19.68 -39.51 53.43
C THR A 4 18.88 -38.81 52.35
N TYR A 5 17.66 -39.32 52.14
CA TYR A 5 16.59 -38.72 51.35
C TYR A 5 15.78 -37.80 52.29
N GLN A 6 15.37 -36.61 51.83
CA GLN A 6 14.03 -36.14 52.19
C GLN A 6 13.47 -35.12 51.19
N SER A 7 12.30 -35.50 50.68
CA SER A 7 11.39 -34.79 49.80
C SER A 7 10.93 -33.44 50.35
N VAL A 8 10.49 -32.54 49.47
CA VAL A 8 9.09 -32.07 49.36
C VAL A 8 9.02 -30.98 48.27
N LEU A 9 8.13 -31.23 47.31
CA LEU A 9 7.63 -30.31 46.28
C LEU A 9 6.72 -29.26 46.94
N LEU A 10 6.90 -27.96 46.65
CA LEU A 10 5.85 -26.97 46.85
C LEU A 10 5.94 -25.85 45.80
N ILE A 11 5.06 -25.94 44.81
CA ILE A 11 4.71 -24.85 43.89
C ILE A 11 3.89 -23.84 44.71
N THR A 12 4.32 -22.58 44.75
CA THR A 12 3.44 -21.49 45.20
C THR A 12 3.58 -20.30 44.25
N LEU A 13 2.59 -20.18 43.38
CA LEU A 13 2.25 -19.00 42.59
C LEU A 13 1.63 -17.96 43.54
N LEU A 14 2.20 -16.76 43.61
CA LEU A 14 1.43 -15.59 44.07
C LEU A 14 1.92 -14.32 43.36
N PHE A 15 1.03 -13.83 42.50
CA PHE A 15 0.99 -12.47 41.98
C PHE A 15 0.89 -11.47 43.13
N LEU A 16 1.54 -10.32 42.99
CA LEU A 16 1.01 -8.96 43.22
C LEU A 16 2.18 -7.96 43.20
N PHE A 17 2.38 -7.28 42.07
CA PHE A 17 2.88 -5.90 42.10
C PHE A 17 1.92 -5.03 41.28
N SER A 18 1.27 -4.15 42.02
CA SER A 18 0.41 -3.09 41.53
C SER A 18 1.28 -2.05 40.82
N ALA A 19 1.19 -2.00 39.48
CA ALA A 19 1.61 -0.85 38.71
C ALA A 19 0.35 -0.13 38.24
N CYS A 20 -0.03 0.91 38.97
CA CYS A 20 -1.08 1.83 38.54
C CYS A 20 -0.50 2.72 37.45
N GLY A 21 -0.75 2.35 36.19
CA GLY A 21 -0.40 3.10 35.00
C GLY A 21 -1.55 3.01 33.99
N SER A 22 -2.60 3.79 34.22
CA SER A 22 -3.56 4.18 33.18
C SER A 22 -2.85 5.22 32.30
N SER A 23 -2.80 5.13 30.98
CA SER A 23 -3.77 4.57 30.04
C SER A 23 -3.11 4.21 28.70
N THR A 24 -3.55 3.06 28.17
CA THR A 24 -3.67 2.72 26.74
C THR A 24 -2.39 2.76 25.89
N HIS A 25 -1.75 1.61 25.90
CA HIS A 25 -1.14 0.91 24.77
C HIS A 25 -1.78 1.31 23.42
N ASP A 26 -1.16 2.25 22.71
CA ASP A 26 -1.24 2.28 21.26
C ASP A 26 -0.16 1.31 20.79
N GLU A 27 -0.53 0.06 20.52
CA GLU A 27 0.34 -0.80 19.72
C GLU A 27 0.41 -0.12 18.36
N GLY A 28 1.45 0.69 18.19
CA GLY A 28 1.79 1.28 16.92
C GLY A 28 1.75 0.18 15.89
N GLN A 29 0.70 0.20 15.05
CA GLN A 29 0.71 -0.60 13.84
C GLN A 29 2.04 -0.31 13.15
N PRO A 30 2.72 -1.34 12.62
CA PRO A 30 3.89 -1.08 11.80
C PRO A 30 3.48 -0.01 10.79
N ALA A 31 4.18 1.13 10.80
CA ALA A 31 3.96 2.13 9.77
C ALA A 31 4.03 1.40 8.43
N LEU A 32 2.99 1.52 7.60
CA LEU A 32 2.99 0.88 6.30
C LEU A 32 4.15 1.46 5.51
N GLU A 33 5.26 0.73 5.46
CA GLU A 33 6.47 1.18 4.77
C GLU A 33 6.23 1.10 3.26
N GLY A 34 6.04 2.26 2.63
CA GLY A 34 5.87 2.36 1.19
C GLY A 34 4.83 3.40 0.77
N SER A 35 5.07 4.06 -0.36
CA SER A 35 4.12 5.02 -0.93
C SER A 35 3.17 4.36 -1.91
N ILE A 36 1.98 4.94 -2.03
CA ILE A 36 0.99 4.62 -3.07
C ILE A 36 1.14 5.63 -4.21
N ALA A 37 1.19 5.17 -5.45
CA ALA A 37 1.08 6.03 -6.61
C ALA A 37 -0.27 5.84 -7.30
N VAL A 38 -0.92 6.93 -7.69
CA VAL A 38 -2.12 6.90 -8.52
C VAL A 38 -1.80 7.54 -9.87
N LEU A 39 -2.10 6.82 -10.95
CA LEU A 39 -1.90 7.26 -12.33
C LEU A 39 -3.26 7.51 -12.97
N LEU A 40 -3.74 8.75 -12.88
CA LEU A 40 -4.97 9.19 -13.54
C LEU A 40 -4.73 9.41 -15.05
N PRO A 41 -5.76 9.26 -15.90
CA PRO A 41 -5.54 9.19 -17.35
C PRO A 41 -5.43 10.57 -17.98
N ASP A 42 -6.37 11.47 -17.69
CA ASP A 42 -6.53 12.77 -18.35
C ASP A 42 -7.61 13.60 -17.63
N SER A 43 -7.84 14.84 -18.08
CA SER A 43 -8.99 15.67 -17.68
C SER A 43 -10.04 15.83 -18.80
N THR A 44 -9.80 15.26 -19.99
CA THR A 44 -10.61 15.48 -21.21
C THR A 44 -11.73 14.45 -21.36
N SER A 45 -11.44 13.18 -21.08
CA SER A 45 -12.40 12.08 -21.05
C SER A 45 -13.41 12.25 -19.93
N SER A 46 -13.00 12.84 -18.79
CA SER A 46 -13.89 13.24 -17.71
C SER A 46 -13.19 14.16 -16.72
N MET A 47 -13.90 15.19 -16.25
CA MET A 47 -13.43 16.05 -15.16
C MET A 47 -13.38 15.33 -13.81
N ARG A 48 -14.04 14.16 -13.67
CA ARG A 48 -14.10 13.43 -12.39
C ARG A 48 -12.73 13.07 -11.85
N TRP A 49 -11.77 12.78 -12.74
CA TRP A 49 -10.44 12.32 -12.36
C TRP A 49 -9.74 13.34 -11.46
N GLU A 50 -9.84 14.62 -11.83
CA GLU A 50 -9.27 15.73 -11.06
C GLU A 50 -10.20 16.26 -9.98
N ALA A 51 -11.51 16.38 -10.24
CA ALA A 51 -12.45 17.02 -9.32
C ALA A 51 -12.87 16.12 -8.14
N ASP A 52 -13.00 14.82 -8.40
CA ASP A 52 -13.56 13.85 -7.46
C ASP A 52 -12.55 12.77 -7.09
N ASP A 53 -12.07 11.98 -8.04
CA ASP A 53 -11.25 10.79 -7.75
C ASP A 53 -9.94 11.18 -7.05
N ARG A 54 -9.21 12.20 -7.54
CA ARG A 54 -8.06 12.78 -6.83
C ARG A 54 -8.40 13.13 -5.39
N ARG A 55 -9.45 13.94 -5.19
CA ARG A 55 -9.87 14.42 -3.87
C ARG A 55 -10.24 13.27 -2.93
N PHE A 56 -10.93 12.25 -3.42
CA PHE A 56 -11.32 11.09 -2.61
C PHE A 56 -10.13 10.17 -2.30
N PHE A 57 -9.19 10.01 -3.23
CA PHE A 57 -7.93 9.31 -2.97
C PHE A 57 -7.10 10.02 -1.90
N GLU A 58 -6.91 11.34 -2.02
CA GLU A 58 -6.22 12.17 -1.02
C GLU A 58 -6.84 11.96 0.38
N GLN A 59 -8.17 12.11 0.49
CA GLN A 59 -8.89 11.89 1.75
C GLN A 59 -8.71 10.49 2.31
N ALA A 60 -8.76 9.46 1.46
CA ALA A 60 -8.62 8.07 1.88
C ALA A 60 -7.20 7.76 2.35
N PHE A 61 -6.18 8.23 1.63
CA PHE A 61 -4.78 7.99 1.97
C PHE A 61 -4.36 8.77 3.22
N GLU A 62 -4.81 10.02 3.37
CA GLU A 62 -4.60 10.80 4.59
C GLU A 62 -5.25 10.13 5.81
N ALA A 63 -6.50 9.67 5.67
CA ALA A 63 -7.20 8.95 6.73
C ALA A 63 -6.52 7.62 7.10
N ALA A 64 -5.88 6.96 6.13
CA ALA A 64 -5.12 5.73 6.34
C ALA A 64 -3.68 5.97 6.86
N GLY A 65 -3.19 7.22 6.83
CA GLY A 65 -1.83 7.55 7.24
C GLY A 65 -0.75 6.96 6.32
N VAL A 66 -1.03 6.84 5.02
CA VAL A 66 -0.08 6.32 4.03
C VAL A 66 0.46 7.44 3.15
N GLU A 67 1.75 7.37 2.83
CA GLU A 67 2.38 8.30 1.88
C GLU A 67 1.86 8.04 0.47
N TYR A 68 1.64 9.10 -0.31
CA TYR A 68 1.08 8.96 -1.65
C TYR A 68 1.57 10.00 -2.64
N THR A 69 1.41 9.70 -3.93
CA THR A 69 1.57 10.66 -5.03
C THR A 69 0.51 10.40 -6.09
N ILE A 70 -0.20 11.44 -6.51
CA ILE A 70 -1.24 11.33 -7.55
C ILE A 70 -0.82 12.12 -8.78
N PHE A 71 -0.63 11.40 -9.87
CA PHE A 71 -0.29 11.95 -11.18
C PHE A 71 -1.52 12.01 -12.08
N ASN A 72 -1.47 12.90 -13.08
CA ASN A 72 -2.38 12.87 -14.23
C ASN A 72 -1.55 12.87 -15.51
N ALA A 73 -1.81 11.92 -16.40
CA ALA A 73 -1.08 11.78 -17.65
C ALA A 73 -1.49 12.78 -18.75
N GLU A 74 -2.55 13.56 -18.52
CA GLU A 74 -3.08 14.57 -19.43
C GLU A 74 -3.34 14.01 -20.85
N GLY A 75 -3.82 12.77 -20.92
CA GLY A 75 -4.16 12.10 -22.18
C GLY A 75 -2.95 11.57 -22.94
N ASN A 76 -1.77 11.57 -22.33
CA ASN A 76 -0.53 11.17 -22.98
C ASN A 76 0.04 9.87 -22.39
N ALA A 77 -0.01 8.80 -23.20
CA ALA A 77 0.46 7.47 -22.79
C ALA A 77 1.95 7.44 -22.38
N ARG A 78 2.80 8.24 -23.05
CA ARG A 78 4.23 8.34 -22.69
C ARG A 78 4.41 9.07 -21.35
N THR A 79 3.62 10.11 -21.09
CA THR A 79 3.62 10.77 -19.79
C THR A 79 3.20 9.79 -18.70
N GLN A 80 2.18 8.95 -18.93
CA GLN A 80 1.75 7.94 -17.96
C GLN A 80 2.86 6.93 -17.64
N GLN A 81 3.61 6.47 -18.66
CA GLN A 81 4.77 5.59 -18.46
C GLN A 81 5.87 6.27 -17.64
N LEU A 82 6.22 7.52 -17.95
CA LEU A 82 7.24 8.27 -17.19
C LEU A 82 6.83 8.50 -15.73
N GLN A 83 5.53 8.73 -15.48
CA GLN A 83 4.99 8.85 -14.12
C GLN A 83 5.06 7.51 -13.36
N ALA A 84 4.80 6.40 -14.02
CA ALA A 84 5.00 5.07 -13.44
C ALA A 84 6.47 4.81 -13.10
N GLU A 85 7.41 5.11 -14.01
CA GLU A 85 8.85 4.99 -13.76
C GLU A 85 9.31 5.86 -12.59
N GLN A 86 8.79 7.09 -12.50
CA GLN A 86 9.03 7.98 -11.37
C GLN A 86 8.50 7.39 -10.06
N ALA A 87 7.28 6.85 -10.06
CA ALA A 87 6.68 6.22 -8.89
C ALA A 87 7.48 5.00 -8.41
N ILE A 88 7.84 4.10 -9.34
CA ILE A 88 8.64 2.90 -9.07
C ILE A 88 9.99 3.29 -8.48
N THR A 89 10.70 4.24 -9.10
CA THR A 89 12.00 4.74 -8.62
C THR A 89 11.87 5.46 -7.27
N GLY A 90 10.74 6.12 -7.04
CA GLY A 90 10.38 6.78 -5.78
C GLY A 90 10.01 5.82 -4.65
N GLY A 91 10.03 4.50 -4.89
CA GLY A 91 9.79 3.49 -3.86
C GLY A 91 8.31 3.15 -3.64
N ALA A 92 7.44 3.45 -4.61
CA ALA A 92 6.04 3.05 -4.56
C ALA A 92 5.92 1.54 -4.36
N LYS A 93 4.98 1.10 -3.53
CA LYS A 93 4.66 -0.33 -3.32
C LYS A 93 3.40 -0.76 -4.05
N VAL A 94 2.52 0.20 -4.32
CA VAL A 94 1.29 0.00 -5.08
C VAL A 94 1.13 1.12 -6.09
N ILE A 95 0.73 0.77 -7.31
CA ILE A 95 0.27 1.68 -8.34
C ILE A 95 -1.23 1.41 -8.58
N LEU A 96 -2.08 2.40 -8.34
CA LEU A 96 -3.44 2.42 -8.87
C LEU A 96 -3.39 3.04 -10.27
N LEU A 97 -3.69 2.24 -11.29
CA LEU A 97 -3.60 2.62 -12.68
C LEU A 97 -4.98 2.76 -13.28
N THR A 98 -5.33 3.97 -13.71
CA THR A 98 -6.43 4.15 -14.64
C THR A 98 -5.85 4.20 -16.05
N ASN A 99 -5.95 3.09 -16.78
CA ASN A 99 -5.25 2.98 -18.06
C ASN A 99 -5.70 4.05 -19.09
N LEU A 100 -4.75 4.57 -19.86
CA LEU A 100 -5.06 5.38 -21.05
C LEU A 100 -5.36 4.50 -22.25
N ASP A 101 -4.52 3.48 -22.46
CA ASP A 101 -4.66 2.45 -23.47
C ASP A 101 -4.02 1.14 -22.96
N ASN A 102 -4.45 0.01 -23.53
CA ASN A 102 -4.00 -1.30 -23.07
C ASN A 102 -2.49 -1.55 -23.27
N GLY A 103 -1.90 -1.04 -24.34
CA GLY A 103 -0.50 -1.31 -24.67
C GLY A 103 0.46 -0.54 -23.75
N SER A 104 0.16 0.74 -23.47
CA SER A 104 0.94 1.52 -22.53
C SER A 104 0.79 1.02 -21.10
N ALA A 105 -0.42 0.64 -20.69
CA ALA A 105 -0.67 0.05 -19.39
C ALA A 105 -0.01 -1.31 -19.21
N ALA A 106 -0.05 -2.19 -20.21
CA ALA A 106 0.69 -3.45 -20.21
C ALA A 106 2.19 -3.25 -19.95
N THR A 107 2.77 -2.20 -20.55
CA THR A 107 4.18 -1.82 -20.34
C THR A 107 4.42 -1.38 -18.90
N ILE A 108 3.56 -0.51 -18.36
CA ILE A 108 3.63 -0.04 -16.97
C ILE A 108 3.53 -1.20 -15.98
N ILE A 109 2.58 -2.12 -16.19
CA ILE A 109 2.37 -3.26 -15.31
C ILE A 109 3.60 -4.18 -15.32
N ALA A 110 4.16 -4.46 -16.49
CA ALA A 110 5.39 -5.26 -16.60
C ALA A 110 6.55 -4.63 -15.82
N GLN A 111 6.80 -3.32 -16.00
CA GLN A 111 7.84 -2.59 -15.26
C GLN A 111 7.61 -2.62 -13.75
N ALA A 112 6.37 -2.42 -13.31
CA ALA A 112 6.01 -2.46 -11.89
C ALA A 112 6.26 -3.84 -11.28
N HIS A 113 5.82 -4.91 -11.97
CA HIS A 113 6.01 -6.29 -11.52
C HIS A 113 7.50 -6.67 -11.42
N GLU A 114 8.32 -6.27 -12.39
CA GLU A 114 9.77 -6.45 -12.34
C GLU A 114 10.41 -5.77 -11.12
N ALA A 115 9.87 -4.63 -10.70
CA ALA A 115 10.30 -3.90 -9.52
C ALA A 115 9.64 -4.39 -8.20
N GLY A 116 8.80 -5.42 -8.25
CA GLY A 116 8.07 -5.92 -7.08
C GLY A 116 6.96 -4.99 -6.58
N VAL A 117 6.50 -4.06 -7.42
CA VAL A 117 5.40 -3.13 -7.17
C VAL A 117 4.08 -3.77 -7.62
N LYS A 118 3.06 -3.70 -6.78
CA LYS A 118 1.72 -4.22 -7.10
C LYS A 118 0.94 -3.21 -7.92
N VAL A 119 0.19 -3.70 -8.91
CA VAL A 119 -0.65 -2.85 -9.75
C VAL A 119 -2.12 -3.20 -9.58
N ILE A 120 -2.93 -2.17 -9.39
CA ILE A 120 -4.39 -2.27 -9.34
C ILE A 120 -4.94 -1.45 -10.50
N ASP A 121 -5.63 -2.10 -11.44
CA ASP A 121 -6.40 -1.37 -12.45
C ASP A 121 -7.60 -0.72 -11.77
N TYR A 122 -7.72 0.61 -11.84
CA TYR A 122 -8.84 1.37 -11.31
C TYR A 122 -9.73 1.86 -12.46
N ASP A 123 -11.01 1.48 -12.44
CA ASP A 123 -12.07 1.78 -13.42
C ASP A 123 -11.87 1.18 -14.82
N ARG A 124 -10.63 1.18 -15.31
CA ARG A 124 -10.30 0.72 -16.66
C ARG A 124 -9.38 -0.50 -16.60
N ILE A 125 -9.94 -1.65 -16.94
CA ILE A 125 -9.21 -2.91 -16.98
C ILE A 125 -8.20 -2.96 -18.13
N THR A 126 -7.00 -3.42 -17.84
CA THR A 126 -5.95 -3.68 -18.82
C THR A 126 -6.03 -5.13 -19.29
N ILE A 127 -6.29 -5.34 -20.57
CA ILE A 127 -6.50 -6.68 -21.17
C ILE A 127 -5.30 -7.20 -21.96
N GLU A 128 -4.22 -6.42 -22.06
CA GLU A 128 -2.97 -6.80 -22.71
C GLU A 128 -1.85 -7.02 -21.68
N GLY A 129 -0.83 -7.79 -22.08
CA GLY A 129 0.37 -7.99 -21.27
C GLY A 129 0.16 -8.89 -20.04
N PRO A 130 0.93 -8.69 -18.96
CA PRO A 130 0.91 -9.56 -17.79
C PRO A 130 -0.37 -9.47 -16.94
N GLY A 131 -1.17 -8.41 -17.13
CA GLY A 131 -2.38 -8.12 -16.34
C GLY A 131 -2.06 -7.56 -14.95
N ALA A 132 -2.92 -6.67 -14.44
CA ALA A 132 -2.80 -6.13 -13.09
C ALA A 132 -3.05 -7.21 -12.01
N ASP A 133 -2.58 -6.98 -10.79
CA ASP A 133 -2.78 -7.90 -9.66
C ASP A 133 -4.24 -7.90 -9.17
N LEU A 134 -4.95 -6.79 -9.36
CA LEU A 134 -6.36 -6.60 -9.00
C LEU A 134 -7.00 -5.57 -9.95
N HIS A 135 -8.32 -5.66 -10.10
CA HIS A 135 -9.12 -4.63 -10.75
C HIS A 135 -10.25 -4.18 -9.80
N VAL A 136 -10.47 -2.86 -9.71
CA VAL A 136 -11.56 -2.24 -8.93
C VAL A 136 -12.29 -1.17 -9.73
#